data_AF-A0A352L3A4-F1
#
_entry.id   AF-A0A352L3A4-F1
#
_cell.length_a   1.000
_cell.length_b   1.000
_cell.length_c   1.000
_cell.angle_alpha   90.00
_cell.angle_beta   90.00
_cell.angle_gamma   90.00
#
_symmetry.space_group_name_H-M   'P 1'
#
loop_
_entity.id
_entity.type
_entity.pdbx_description
1 polymer ?
#
loop_
_entity_poly.entity_id
_entity_poly.type
_entity_poly.pdbx_seq_one_letter_code
_entity_poly.pdbx_strand_id
1 'polypeptide(L)'
;MTAWKTGAAAVRFVQCLLLALLVAGCGRSGDRAAEEAAKASDLAAAAEAEAKDDCRDRLNAAARRVSPESLGVQTRRDSVVNALNSWLASCGEADVKALSISDANAALLSETSLRTARAVRFSENDVLYIRDSMLLKGLTESIWKQIPSGTDQANAESRRITALFRHLIRNVALAAAEENRVPVGLYEALLTGRGGVEDRIWAFTEALRQRQIDSLVLQPATPAAASGSFVET
;
A
#
# COMPACT_ATOMS: atom_id res chain seq x y z
N MET A 1 -71.30 -67.05 26.06
CA MET A 1 -71.50 -65.65 26.54
C MET A 1 -70.35 -65.29 27.46
N THR A 2 -69.78 -64.09 27.29
CA THR A 2 -68.62 -63.41 27.95
C THR A 2 -67.39 -63.28 27.03
N ALA A 3 -67.39 -62.34 26.07
CA ALA A 3 -67.09 -60.91 26.18
C ALA A 3 -65.59 -60.59 26.36
N TRP A 4 -64.93 -60.39 25.21
CA TRP A 4 -63.59 -59.84 25.02
C TRP A 4 -63.47 -58.43 25.64
N LYS A 5 -62.53 -58.23 26.57
CA LYS A 5 -62.04 -56.90 26.98
C LYS A 5 -60.54 -56.82 26.68
N THR A 6 -60.17 -56.55 25.44
CA THR A 6 -58.77 -56.34 25.02
C THR A 6 -58.60 -55.14 24.06
N GLY A 7 -59.54 -54.19 24.06
CA GLY A 7 -59.51 -53.05 23.12
C GLY A 7 -58.84 -51.76 23.62
N ALA A 8 -58.72 -51.55 24.93
CA ALA A 8 -58.33 -50.22 25.45
C ALA A 8 -56.81 -50.00 25.59
N ALA A 9 -56.02 -51.07 25.74
CA ALA A 9 -54.57 -50.96 25.95
C ALA A 9 -53.80 -50.76 24.63
N ALA A 10 -54.25 -51.39 23.54
CA ALA A 10 -53.60 -51.30 22.23
C ALA A 10 -53.74 -49.90 21.60
N VAL A 11 -54.88 -49.24 21.80
CA VAL A 11 -55.14 -47.89 21.24
C VAL A 11 -54.28 -46.82 21.92
N ARG A 12 -54.04 -46.92 23.24
CA ARG A 12 -53.18 -45.97 23.97
C ARG A 12 -51.70 -46.12 23.63
N PHE A 13 -51.23 -47.33 23.34
CA PHE A 13 -49.83 -47.57 22.99
C PHE A 13 -49.48 -47.05 21.59
N VAL A 14 -50.39 -47.22 20.62
CA VAL A 14 -50.22 -46.72 19.25
C VAL A 14 -50.28 -45.18 19.21
N GLN A 15 -51.12 -44.56 20.04
CA GLN A 15 -51.25 -43.10 20.11
C GLN A 15 -50.03 -42.41 20.74
N CYS A 16 -49.40 -43.01 21.76
CA CYS A 16 -48.14 -42.51 22.31
C CYS A 16 -46.94 -42.69 21.35
N LEU A 17 -46.93 -43.77 20.57
CA LEU A 17 -45.85 -44.02 19.58
C LEU A 17 -45.92 -43.03 18.40
N LEU A 18 -47.12 -42.68 17.93
CA LEU A 18 -47.34 -41.69 16.88
C LEU A 18 -47.03 -40.25 17.35
N LEU A 19 -47.30 -39.91 18.61
CA LEU A 19 -46.90 -38.62 19.20
C LEU A 19 -45.38 -38.53 19.42
N ALA A 20 -44.70 -39.62 19.77
CA ALA A 20 -43.25 -39.65 19.89
C ALA A 20 -42.52 -39.53 18.53
N LEU A 21 -43.11 -40.05 17.45
CA LEU A 21 -42.57 -39.94 16.09
C LEU A 21 -42.74 -38.54 15.48
N LEU A 22 -43.73 -37.76 15.91
CA LEU A 22 -43.95 -36.39 15.44
C LEU A 22 -43.03 -35.34 16.12
N VAL A 23 -42.50 -35.62 17.32
CA VAL A 23 -41.58 -34.71 18.03
C VAL A 23 -40.11 -34.98 17.67
N ALA A 24 -39.77 -36.17 17.18
CA ALA A 24 -38.40 -36.53 16.81
C ALA A 24 -37.94 -36.00 15.43
N GLY A 25 -38.84 -35.42 14.62
CA GLY A 25 -38.60 -35.10 13.21
C GLY A 25 -38.30 -33.63 12.85
N CYS A 26 -38.56 -32.65 13.73
CA CYS A 26 -38.55 -31.22 13.33
C CYS A 26 -37.38 -30.37 13.86
N GLY A 27 -36.37 -30.95 14.52
CA GLY A 27 -35.30 -30.16 15.16
C GLY A 27 -33.91 -30.23 14.52
N ARG A 28 -33.64 -31.13 13.55
CA ARG A 28 -32.25 -31.51 13.20
C ARG A 28 -31.79 -31.12 11.79
N SER A 29 -32.70 -30.72 10.92
CA SER A 29 -32.40 -30.27 9.55
C SER A 29 -31.94 -28.82 9.51
N GLY A 30 -32.53 -27.95 10.34
CA GLY A 30 -32.12 -26.54 10.47
C GLY A 30 -30.73 -26.38 11.07
N ASP A 31 -30.43 -27.11 12.15
CA ASP A 31 -29.13 -27.02 12.83
C ASP A 31 -27.98 -27.56 11.97
N ARG A 32 -28.21 -28.64 11.19
CA ARG A 32 -27.21 -29.15 10.25
C ARG A 32 -26.98 -28.22 9.06
N ALA A 33 -28.05 -27.63 8.51
CA ALA A 33 -27.92 -26.66 7.43
C ALA A 33 -27.22 -25.38 7.91
N ALA A 34 -27.47 -24.95 9.15
CA ALA A 34 -26.77 -23.82 9.76
C ALA A 34 -25.29 -24.14 10.04
N GLU A 35 -24.96 -25.35 10.49
CA GLU A 35 -23.57 -25.78 10.72
C GLU A 35 -22.79 -25.96 9.41
N GLU A 36 -23.42 -26.48 8.35
CA GLU A 36 -22.82 -26.56 7.01
C GLU A 36 -22.65 -25.17 6.38
N ALA A 37 -23.61 -24.26 6.55
CA ALA A 37 -23.50 -22.88 6.10
C ALA A 37 -22.39 -22.13 6.86
N ALA A 38 -22.25 -22.35 8.18
CA ALA A 38 -21.17 -21.79 8.97
C ALA A 38 -19.80 -22.32 8.51
N LYS A 39 -19.65 -23.64 8.31
CA LYS A 39 -18.41 -24.23 7.77
C LYS A 39 -18.09 -23.74 6.37
N ALA A 40 -19.09 -23.58 5.50
CA ALA A 40 -18.89 -23.03 4.16
C ALA A 40 -18.46 -21.55 4.22
N SER A 41 -19.03 -20.76 5.14
CA SER A 41 -18.61 -19.38 5.40
C SER A 41 -17.17 -19.31 5.92
N ASP A 42 -16.79 -20.18 6.86
CA ASP A 42 -15.43 -20.23 7.40
C ASP A 42 -14.40 -20.64 6.33
N LEU A 43 -14.74 -21.62 5.48
CA LEU A 43 -13.91 -22.03 4.35
C LEU A 43 -13.78 -20.90 3.30
N ALA A 44 -14.86 -20.18 3.03
CA ALA A 44 -14.83 -19.04 2.11
C ALA A 44 -13.97 -17.89 2.68
N ALA A 45 -14.09 -17.59 3.97
CA ALA A 45 -13.27 -16.58 4.64
C ALA A 45 -11.78 -16.97 4.66
N ALA A 46 -11.48 -18.24 4.90
CA ALA A 46 -10.10 -18.76 4.84
C ALA A 46 -9.51 -18.67 3.43
N ALA A 47 -10.29 -19.05 2.40
CA ALA A 47 -9.88 -18.94 1.00
C ALA A 47 -9.66 -17.47 0.57
N GLU A 48 -10.50 -16.55 1.06
CA GLU A 48 -10.33 -15.11 0.81
C GLU A 48 -9.06 -14.56 1.48
N ALA A 49 -8.77 -14.99 2.72
CA ALA A 49 -7.55 -14.61 3.41
C ALA A 49 -6.29 -15.13 2.68
N GLU A 50 -6.31 -16.40 2.25
CA GLU A 50 -5.22 -17.00 1.48
C GLU A 50 -5.00 -16.28 0.14
N ALA A 51 -6.08 -15.93 -0.57
CA ALA A 51 -5.99 -15.15 -1.80
C ALA A 51 -5.38 -13.75 -1.57
N LYS A 52 -5.72 -13.08 -0.47
CA LYS A 52 -5.12 -11.79 -0.09
C LYS A 52 -3.63 -11.92 0.21
N ASP A 53 -3.23 -12.99 0.90
CA ASP A 53 -1.82 -13.26 1.20
C ASP A 53 -1.02 -13.56 -0.08
N ASP A 54 -1.53 -14.39 -0.99
CA ASP A 54 -0.89 -14.64 -2.30
C ASP A 54 -0.76 -13.35 -3.13
N CYS A 55 -1.81 -12.52 -3.15
CA CYS A 55 -1.76 -11.21 -3.80
C CYS A 55 -0.69 -10.30 -3.20
N ARG A 56 -0.56 -10.27 -1.87
CA ARG A 56 0.47 -9.50 -1.17
C ARG A 56 1.87 -10.02 -1.48
N ASP A 57 2.05 -11.33 -1.52
CA ASP A 57 3.33 -11.97 -1.81
C ASP A 57 3.80 -11.72 -3.25
N ARG A 58 2.89 -11.79 -4.22
CA ARG A 58 3.16 -11.43 -5.62
C ARG A 58 3.60 -9.97 -5.76
N LEU A 59 2.90 -9.05 -5.10
CA LEU A 59 3.28 -7.62 -5.11
C LEU A 59 4.65 -7.41 -4.46
N ASN A 60 4.89 -8.01 -3.29
CA ASN A 60 6.16 -7.92 -2.59
C ASN A 60 7.31 -8.50 -3.43
N ALA A 61 7.08 -9.61 -4.10
CA ALA A 61 8.07 -10.23 -4.98
C ALA A 61 8.40 -9.32 -6.17
N ALA A 62 7.41 -8.66 -6.77
CA ALA A 62 7.64 -7.69 -7.83
C ALA A 62 8.40 -6.45 -7.33
N ALA A 63 7.98 -5.88 -6.19
CA ALA A 63 8.61 -4.69 -5.60
C ALA A 63 10.06 -4.94 -5.14
N ARG A 64 10.37 -6.12 -4.60
CA ARG A 64 11.75 -6.47 -4.20
C ARG A 64 12.74 -6.45 -5.37
N ARG A 65 12.28 -6.66 -6.60
CA ARG A 65 13.15 -6.63 -7.80
C ARG A 65 13.61 -5.23 -8.19
N VAL A 66 13.01 -4.19 -7.61
CA VAL A 66 13.41 -2.79 -7.82
C VAL A 66 14.10 -2.20 -6.60
N SER A 67 14.34 -3.01 -5.56
CA SER A 67 14.92 -2.50 -4.32
C SER A 67 16.36 -2.01 -4.57
N PRO A 68 16.83 -0.97 -3.87
CA PRO A 68 18.21 -0.50 -3.99
C PRO A 68 19.26 -1.57 -3.68
N GLU A 69 18.94 -2.61 -2.92
CA GLU A 69 19.88 -3.71 -2.65
C GLU A 69 20.03 -4.65 -3.85
N SER A 70 19.07 -4.65 -4.78
CA SER A 70 19.07 -5.49 -5.98
C SER A 70 19.99 -4.99 -7.10
N LEU A 71 20.70 -3.87 -6.91
CA LEU A 71 21.56 -3.21 -7.91
C LEU A 71 22.72 -4.09 -8.43
N GLY A 72 23.11 -5.11 -7.68
CA GLY A 72 24.08 -6.10 -8.15
C GLY A 72 23.53 -7.04 -9.23
N VAL A 73 22.21 -7.09 -9.40
CA VAL A 73 21.51 -7.95 -10.36
C VAL A 73 20.89 -7.04 -11.43
N GLN A 74 21.27 -7.22 -12.69
CA GLN A 74 20.66 -6.48 -13.79
C GLN A 74 19.21 -6.94 -14.02
N THR A 75 18.28 -6.40 -13.23
CA THR A 75 16.85 -6.60 -13.45
C THR A 75 16.39 -5.69 -14.60
N ARG A 76 15.86 -6.28 -15.67
CA ARG A 76 15.23 -5.51 -16.75
C ARG A 76 13.93 -4.88 -16.26
N ARG A 77 13.77 -3.56 -16.42
CA ARG A 77 12.58 -2.81 -15.96
C ARG A 77 11.29 -3.38 -16.53
N ASP A 78 11.27 -3.75 -17.80
CA ASP A 78 10.12 -4.37 -18.48
C ASP A 78 9.62 -5.62 -17.78
N SER A 79 10.53 -6.45 -17.24
CA SER A 79 10.15 -7.65 -16.51
C SER A 79 9.43 -7.33 -15.19
N VAL A 80 9.78 -6.22 -14.55
CA VAL A 80 9.10 -5.72 -13.35
C VAL A 80 7.75 -5.13 -13.72
N VAL A 81 7.68 -4.30 -14.77
CA VAL A 81 6.43 -3.72 -15.27
C VAL A 81 5.43 -4.83 -15.59
N ASN A 82 5.87 -5.89 -16.27
CA ASN A 82 5.03 -7.05 -16.57
C ASN A 82 4.57 -7.77 -15.30
N ALA A 83 5.44 -7.95 -14.31
CA ALA A 83 5.06 -8.58 -13.04
C ALA A 83 4.04 -7.75 -12.26
N LEU A 84 4.21 -6.42 -12.21
CA LEU A 84 3.29 -5.50 -11.53
C LEU A 84 1.93 -5.44 -12.24
N ASN A 85 1.91 -5.42 -13.57
CA ASN A 85 0.67 -5.43 -14.35
C ASN A 85 -0.05 -6.79 -14.27
N SER A 86 0.68 -7.91 -14.22
CA SER A 86 0.10 -9.22 -13.96
C SER A 86 -0.54 -9.28 -12.57
N TRP A 87 0.13 -8.74 -11.55
CA TRP A 87 -0.46 -8.60 -10.22
C TRP A 87 -1.70 -7.71 -10.23
N LEU A 88 -1.65 -6.55 -10.89
CA LEU A 88 -2.77 -5.62 -11.00
C LEU A 88 -4.00 -6.31 -11.59
N ALA A 89 -3.83 -7.02 -12.71
CA ALA A 89 -4.90 -7.74 -13.37
C ALA A 89 -5.52 -8.86 -12.51
N SER A 90 -4.72 -9.53 -11.67
CA SER A 90 -5.23 -10.63 -10.83
C SER A 90 -5.76 -10.19 -9.48
N CYS A 91 -5.28 -9.07 -8.94
CA CYS A 91 -5.45 -8.73 -7.51
C CYS A 91 -5.92 -7.30 -7.26
N GLY A 92 -5.52 -6.32 -8.07
CA GLY A 92 -5.64 -4.89 -7.72
C GLY A 92 -6.53 -4.07 -8.64
N GLU A 93 -7.02 -4.64 -9.74
CA GLU A 93 -7.71 -3.85 -10.78
C GLU A 93 -9.00 -3.18 -10.26
N ALA A 94 -9.77 -3.89 -9.42
CA ALA A 94 -10.98 -3.34 -8.82
C ALA A 94 -10.68 -2.15 -7.90
N ASP A 95 -9.67 -2.29 -7.03
CA ASP A 95 -9.26 -1.26 -6.09
C ASP A 95 -8.72 -0.02 -6.83
N VAL A 96 -7.89 -0.21 -7.85
CA VAL A 96 -7.32 0.91 -8.61
C VAL A 96 -8.40 1.61 -9.46
N LYS A 97 -9.37 0.88 -10.02
CA LYS A 97 -10.50 1.49 -10.72
C LYS A 97 -11.39 2.33 -9.79
N ALA A 98 -11.48 1.97 -8.51
CA ALA A 98 -12.21 2.75 -7.52
C ALA A 98 -11.50 4.07 -7.15
N LEU A 99 -10.17 4.15 -7.34
CA LEU A 99 -9.38 5.35 -7.13
C LEU A 99 -9.55 6.31 -8.32
N SER A 100 -10.59 7.13 -8.29
CA SER A 100 -10.78 8.20 -9.27
C SER A 100 -10.05 9.49 -8.86
N ILE A 101 -9.46 10.17 -9.84
CA ILE A 101 -8.90 11.51 -9.65
C ILE A 101 -10.08 12.48 -9.55
N SER A 102 -10.16 13.23 -8.45
CA SER A 102 -11.18 14.26 -8.26
C SER A 102 -11.09 15.35 -9.35
N ASP A 103 -12.21 15.99 -9.67
CA ASP A 103 -12.24 17.06 -10.68
C ASP A 103 -11.30 18.22 -10.34
N ALA A 104 -11.18 18.55 -9.05
CA ALA A 104 -10.26 19.57 -8.55
C ALA A 104 -8.79 19.22 -8.86
N ASN A 105 -8.38 17.96 -8.64
CA ASN A 105 -7.03 17.52 -8.94
C ASN A 105 -6.81 17.37 -10.45
N ALA A 106 -7.82 16.93 -11.19
CA ALA A 106 -7.76 16.80 -12.64
C ALA A 106 -7.53 18.16 -13.33
N ALA A 107 -8.12 19.24 -12.79
CA ALA A 107 -7.94 20.60 -13.30
C ALA A 107 -6.51 21.15 -13.14
N LEU A 108 -5.70 20.56 -12.26
CA LEU A 108 -4.30 20.94 -12.05
C LEU A 108 -3.33 20.21 -12.97
N LEU A 109 -3.79 19.20 -13.72
CA LEU A 109 -2.95 18.35 -14.55
C LEU A 109 -3.04 18.75 -16.02
N SER A 110 -1.91 18.64 -16.73
CA SER A 110 -1.93 18.67 -18.19
C SER A 110 -2.76 17.51 -18.74
N GLU A 111 -3.30 17.64 -19.95
CA GLU A 111 -4.09 16.55 -20.57
C GLU A 111 -3.29 15.24 -20.67
N THR A 112 -1.98 15.36 -20.96
CA THR A 112 -1.07 14.21 -21.02
C THR A 112 -0.89 13.57 -19.65
N SER A 113 -0.66 14.38 -18.60
CA SER A 113 -0.53 13.90 -17.22
C SER A 113 -1.82 13.24 -16.73
N LEU A 114 -2.98 13.82 -17.04
CA LEU A 114 -4.28 13.27 -16.66
C LEU A 114 -4.55 11.93 -17.34
N ARG A 115 -4.21 11.81 -18.63
CA ARG A 115 -4.33 10.55 -19.37
C ARG A 115 -3.46 9.45 -18.78
N THR A 116 -2.22 9.78 -18.43
CA THR A 116 -1.31 8.85 -17.76
C THR A 116 -1.83 8.45 -16.38
N ALA A 117 -2.27 9.42 -15.57
CA ALA A 117 -2.78 9.16 -14.23
C ALA A 117 -4.08 8.34 -14.21
N ARG A 118 -4.87 8.38 -15.30
CA ARG A 118 -6.06 7.54 -15.50
C ARG A 118 -5.74 6.16 -16.06
N ALA A 119 -4.51 5.91 -16.51
CA ALA A 119 -4.14 4.61 -17.03
C ALA A 119 -4.08 3.62 -15.85
N VAL A 120 -5.00 2.65 -15.82
CA VAL A 120 -5.02 1.56 -14.81
C VAL A 120 -3.94 0.53 -15.18
N ARG A 121 -2.67 0.95 -15.17
CA ARG A 121 -1.50 0.11 -15.46
C ARG A 121 -0.23 0.75 -14.94
N PHE A 122 0.73 -0.08 -14.59
CA PHE A 122 2.10 0.34 -14.30
C PHE A 122 2.88 0.57 -15.60
N SER A 123 3.76 1.56 -15.54
CA SER A 123 4.73 1.96 -16.56
C SER A 123 6.16 1.84 -16.01
N GLU A 124 7.16 2.04 -16.87
CA GLU A 124 8.56 2.11 -16.43
C GLU A 124 8.82 3.25 -15.45
N ASN A 125 8.12 4.38 -15.58
CA ASN A 125 8.26 5.50 -14.66
C ASN A 125 7.76 5.13 -13.25
N ASP A 126 6.73 4.29 -13.14
CA ASP A 126 6.26 3.80 -11.83
C ASP A 126 7.29 2.89 -11.18
N VAL A 127 8.00 2.08 -11.98
CA VAL A 127 9.12 1.26 -11.50
C VAL A 127 10.25 2.12 -10.93
N LEU A 128 10.60 3.22 -11.61
CA LEU A 128 11.55 4.20 -11.09
C LEU A 128 11.05 4.82 -9.79
N TYR A 129 9.78 5.23 -9.75
CA TYR A 129 9.17 5.85 -8.58
C TYR A 129 9.14 4.93 -7.35
N ILE A 130 8.82 3.64 -7.54
CA ILE A 130 8.83 2.63 -6.47
C ILE A 130 10.26 2.46 -5.92
N ARG A 131 11.26 2.33 -6.80
CA ARG A 131 12.68 2.25 -6.38
C ARG A 131 13.08 3.43 -5.51
N ASP A 132 12.75 4.64 -5.98
CA ASP A 132 13.13 5.88 -5.31
C ASP A 132 12.40 6.00 -3.96
N SER A 133 11.13 5.62 -3.90
CA SER A 133 10.36 5.53 -2.64
C SER A 133 10.96 4.54 -1.65
N MET A 134 11.41 3.36 -2.11
CA MET A 134 12.06 2.36 -1.25
C MET A 134 13.39 2.88 -0.69
N LEU A 135 14.20 3.56 -1.51
CA LEU A 135 15.44 4.18 -1.07
C LEU A 135 15.18 5.22 0.04
N LEU A 136 14.24 6.12 -0.20
CA LEU A 136 13.90 7.18 0.74
C LEU A 136 13.25 6.65 2.02
N LYS A 137 12.46 5.58 1.93
CA LYS A 137 11.93 4.88 3.10
C LYS A 137 13.07 4.37 3.98
N GLY A 138 14.06 3.68 3.40
CA GLY A 138 15.23 3.19 4.15
C GLY A 138 16.01 4.33 4.82
N LEU A 139 16.24 5.43 4.09
CA LEU A 139 16.91 6.62 4.63
C LEU A 139 16.14 7.22 5.82
N THR A 140 14.84 7.47 5.64
CA THR A 140 14.00 8.11 6.67
C THR A 140 13.83 7.23 7.89
N GLU A 141 13.66 5.92 7.72
CA GLU A 141 13.64 4.96 8.83
C GLU A 141 14.93 4.98 9.64
N SER A 142 16.09 5.04 8.99
CA SER A 142 17.38 5.13 9.67
C SER A 142 17.50 6.39 10.52
N ILE A 143 17.07 7.55 10.00
CA ILE A 143 17.08 8.81 10.73
C ILE A 143 16.08 8.81 11.89
N TRP A 144 14.86 8.29 11.69
CA TRP A 144 13.83 8.25 12.74
C TRP A 144 14.25 7.33 13.89
N LYS A 145 14.95 6.21 13.62
CA LYS A 145 15.47 5.30 14.65
C LYS A 145 16.51 5.97 15.56
N GLN A 146 17.28 6.92 15.05
CA GLN A 146 18.31 7.63 15.83
C GLN A 146 17.72 8.66 16.80
N ILE A 147 16.48 9.10 16.57
CA ILE A 147 15.79 10.11 17.38
C ILE A 147 14.50 9.49 17.91
N PRO A 148 14.55 8.79 19.06
CA PRO A 148 13.39 8.11 19.60
C PRO A 148 12.32 9.11 20.05
N SER A 149 11.07 8.67 19.98
CA SER A 149 9.93 9.41 20.49
C SER A 149 10.01 9.48 22.01
N GLY A 150 10.11 10.69 22.55
CA GLY A 150 10.08 10.95 24.00
C GLY A 150 8.68 11.40 24.47
N THR A 151 8.64 12.10 25.59
CA THR A 151 7.40 12.72 26.10
C THR A 151 6.91 13.86 25.20
N ASP A 152 7.82 14.57 24.54
CA ASP A 152 7.52 15.63 23.57
C ASP A 152 7.66 15.11 22.13
N GLN A 153 6.55 14.62 21.58
CA GLN A 153 6.48 14.08 20.23
C GLN A 153 6.72 15.16 19.16
N ALA A 154 6.20 16.37 19.38
CA ALA A 154 6.30 17.46 18.40
C ALA A 154 7.76 17.90 18.22
N ASN A 155 8.50 18.03 19.33
CA ASN A 155 9.92 18.32 19.29
C ASN A 155 10.72 17.17 18.64
N ALA A 156 10.40 15.91 18.97
CA ALA A 156 11.04 14.76 18.34
C ALA A 156 10.86 14.77 16.82
N GLU A 157 9.65 15.07 16.32
CA GLU A 157 9.37 15.12 14.89
C GLU A 157 10.10 16.29 14.19
N SER A 158 10.09 17.48 14.79
CA SER A 158 10.85 18.63 14.29
C SER A 158 12.36 18.32 14.18
N ARG A 159 12.93 17.64 15.18
CA ARG A 159 14.33 17.21 15.16
C ARG A 159 14.61 16.18 14.07
N ARG A 160 13.69 15.25 13.82
CA ARG A 160 13.80 14.24 12.76
C ARG A 160 13.76 14.87 11.36
N ILE A 161 12.82 15.77 11.12
CA ILE A 161 12.71 16.54 9.87
C ILE A 161 13.99 17.37 9.66
N THR A 162 14.45 18.06 10.70
CA THR A 162 15.71 18.84 10.65
C THR A 162 16.92 17.95 10.36
N ALA A 163 16.98 16.76 10.96
CA ALA A 163 18.06 15.80 10.73
C ALA A 163 18.05 15.29 9.28
N LEU A 164 16.87 14.99 8.72
CA LEU A 164 16.69 14.62 7.32
C LEU A 164 17.14 15.74 6.37
N PHE A 165 16.69 16.97 6.60
CA PHE A 165 17.10 18.13 5.80
C PHE A 165 18.62 18.27 5.80
N ARG A 166 19.22 18.28 7.00
CA ARG A 166 20.68 18.38 7.17
C ARG A 166 21.44 17.22 6.52
N HIS A 167 20.88 16.01 6.56
CA HIS A 167 21.48 14.86 5.90
C HIS A 167 21.52 15.07 4.38
N LEU A 168 20.41 15.45 3.75
CA LEU A 168 20.35 15.65 2.30
C LEU A 168 21.27 16.79 1.83
N ILE A 169 21.25 17.94 2.51
CA ILE A 169 22.08 19.09 2.11
C ILE A 169 23.59 18.79 2.24
N ARG A 170 23.99 17.95 3.20
CA ARG A 170 25.40 17.56 3.37
C ARG A 170 25.86 16.47 2.40
N ASN A 171 24.95 15.61 1.93
CA ASN A 171 25.31 14.45 1.12
C ASN A 171 24.99 14.61 -0.37
N VAL A 172 24.18 15.59 -0.77
CA VAL A 172 23.91 15.90 -2.17
C VAL A 172 24.53 17.25 -2.48
N ALA A 173 25.73 17.32 -3.04
CA ALA A 173 26.37 18.58 -3.45
C ALA A 173 25.58 19.26 -4.59
N LEU A 174 25.50 20.60 -4.56
CA LEU A 174 24.89 21.36 -5.65
C LEU A 174 25.82 21.35 -6.87
N ALA A 175 25.29 20.88 -7.98
CA ALA A 175 25.88 21.10 -9.29
C ALA A 175 25.81 22.59 -9.66
N ALA A 176 26.82 23.10 -10.35
CA ALA A 176 26.79 24.46 -10.87
C ALA A 176 25.74 24.57 -11.99
N ALA A 177 25.11 25.73 -12.13
CA ALA A 177 24.07 25.92 -13.16
C ALA A 177 24.59 25.73 -14.59
N GLU A 178 25.89 25.96 -14.81
CA GLU A 178 26.56 25.80 -16.10
C GLU A 178 27.19 24.40 -16.30
N GLU A 179 27.08 23.53 -15.30
CA GLU A 179 27.57 22.15 -15.40
C GLU A 179 26.68 21.38 -16.38
N ASN A 180 27.23 21.10 -17.57
CA ASN A 180 26.52 20.34 -18.59
C ASN A 180 26.46 18.86 -18.19
N ARG A 181 25.43 18.50 -17.44
CA ARG A 181 25.25 17.16 -16.89
C ARG A 181 24.20 16.37 -17.67
N VAL A 182 24.38 15.06 -17.71
CA VAL A 182 23.32 14.15 -18.15
C VAL A 182 22.16 14.32 -17.16
N PRO A 183 20.92 14.54 -17.63
CA PRO A 183 19.75 14.52 -16.77
C PRO A 183 19.69 13.20 -16.01
N VAL A 184 19.67 13.29 -14.68
CA VAL A 184 19.65 12.14 -13.78
C VAL A 184 18.35 12.15 -12.98
N GLY A 185 17.84 10.97 -12.64
CA GLY A 185 16.71 10.84 -11.73
C GLY A 185 17.12 11.06 -10.28
N LEU A 186 16.12 11.07 -9.39
CA LEU A 186 16.31 11.30 -7.96
C LEU A 186 17.25 10.27 -7.34
N TYR A 187 17.07 8.99 -7.68
CA TYR A 187 17.96 7.93 -7.24
C TYR A 187 19.41 8.16 -7.64
N GLU A 188 19.67 8.54 -8.89
CA GLU A 188 21.03 8.79 -9.38
C GLU A 188 21.66 10.01 -8.68
N ALA A 189 20.87 11.06 -8.38
CA ALA A 189 21.33 12.21 -7.60
C ALA A 189 21.69 11.83 -6.15
N LEU A 190 20.89 10.97 -5.52
CA LEU A 190 21.15 10.44 -4.17
C LEU A 190 22.35 9.49 -4.13
N LEU A 191 22.52 8.65 -5.15
CA LEU A 191 23.61 7.69 -5.25
C LEU A 191 24.96 8.39 -5.47
N THR A 192 24.99 9.36 -6.39
CA THR A 192 26.22 10.09 -6.72
C THR A 192 26.54 11.20 -5.71
N GLY A 193 25.57 11.58 -4.87
CA GLY A 193 25.68 12.71 -3.98
C GLY A 193 25.86 14.04 -4.72
N ARG A 194 25.36 14.14 -5.97
CA ARG A 194 25.43 15.36 -6.79
C ARG A 194 24.09 15.60 -7.46
N GLY A 195 23.55 16.81 -7.28
CA GLY A 195 22.24 17.17 -7.80
C GLY A 195 22.06 18.67 -7.99
N GLY A 196 21.06 19.05 -8.76
CA GLY A 196 20.58 20.44 -8.83
C GLY A 196 19.76 20.82 -7.59
N VAL A 197 19.28 22.06 -7.59
CA VAL A 197 18.37 22.56 -6.55
C VAL A 197 17.08 21.74 -6.52
N GLU A 198 16.52 21.41 -7.69
CA GLU A 198 15.31 20.60 -7.79
C GLU A 198 15.50 19.19 -7.24
N ASP A 199 16.66 18.55 -7.47
CA ASP A 199 16.94 17.21 -6.94
C ASP A 199 16.90 17.21 -5.41
N ARG A 200 17.46 18.24 -4.76
CA ARG A 200 17.40 18.39 -3.30
C ARG A 200 15.98 18.65 -2.80
N ILE A 201 15.20 19.48 -3.51
CA ILE A 201 13.80 19.75 -3.17
C ILE A 201 12.98 18.47 -3.23
N TRP A 202 13.04 17.75 -4.37
CA TRP A 202 12.29 16.52 -4.55
C TRP A 202 12.76 15.39 -3.62
N ALA A 203 14.07 15.27 -3.37
CA ALA A 203 14.59 14.34 -2.37
C ALA A 203 13.98 14.56 -0.99
N PHE A 204 13.88 15.83 -0.56
CA PHE A 204 13.36 16.17 0.75
C PHE A 204 11.85 15.97 0.83
N THR A 205 11.11 16.49 -0.14
CA THR A 205 9.65 16.36 -0.24
C THR A 205 9.21 14.89 -0.29
N GLU A 206 9.82 14.09 -1.17
CA GLU A 206 9.45 12.67 -1.29
C GLU A 206 9.86 11.87 -0.05
N ALA A 207 10.96 12.24 0.62
CA ALA A 207 11.35 11.61 1.88
C ALA A 207 10.34 11.89 3.00
N LEU A 208 9.85 13.13 3.11
CA LEU A 208 8.78 13.48 4.05
C LEU A 208 7.50 12.70 3.74
N ARG A 209 7.17 12.52 2.46
CA ARG A 209 6.02 11.73 2.02
C ARG A 209 6.10 10.27 2.47
N GLN A 210 7.29 9.66 2.49
CA GLN A 210 7.47 8.29 3.02
C GLN A 210 7.13 8.16 4.52
N ARG A 211 7.09 9.29 5.24
CA ARG A 211 6.69 9.38 6.65
C ARG A 211 5.27 9.93 6.83
N GLN A 212 4.49 10.04 5.75
CA GLN A 212 3.14 10.61 5.75
C GLN A 212 3.10 12.06 6.26
N ILE A 213 4.17 12.81 6.01
CA ILE A 213 4.23 14.24 6.29
C ILE A 213 3.88 14.99 5.01
N ASP A 214 2.74 15.67 5.03
CA ASP A 214 2.29 16.49 3.91
C ASP A 214 3.25 17.66 3.68
N SER A 215 3.61 17.87 2.42
CA SER A 215 4.55 18.91 2.03
C SER A 215 4.10 19.58 0.73
N LEU A 216 4.39 20.87 0.63
CA LEU A 216 4.08 21.70 -0.54
C LEU A 216 5.37 22.34 -1.04
N VAL A 217 5.64 22.20 -2.32
CA VAL A 217 6.76 22.90 -2.97
C VAL A 217 6.26 24.24 -3.48
N LEU A 218 6.87 25.32 -2.99
CA LEU A 218 6.51 26.68 -3.38
C LEU A 218 7.58 27.23 -4.31
N GLN A 219 7.17 27.66 -5.50
CA GLN A 219 8.04 28.42 -6.40
C GLN A 219 7.78 29.91 -6.18
N PRO A 220 8.82 30.72 -5.87
CA PRO A 220 8.65 32.16 -5.70
C PRO A 220 8.26 32.81 -7.03
N ALA A 221 7.29 33.73 -6.99
CA ALA A 221 6.81 34.46 -8.17
C ALA A 221 7.88 35.38 -8.80
N THR A 222 8.86 35.82 -7.99
CA THR A 222 10.00 36.61 -8.44
C THR A 222 11.28 35.80 -8.20
N PRO A 223 12.12 35.58 -9.22
CA PRO A 223 13.43 34.96 -9.02
C PRO A 223 14.22 35.76 -7.99
N ALA A 224 14.77 35.11 -6.97
CA ALA A 224 15.66 35.78 -6.03
C ALA A 224 16.86 36.35 -6.81
N ALA A 225 17.14 37.65 -6.65
CA ALA A 225 18.39 38.22 -7.14
C ALA A 225 19.55 37.42 -6.51
N ALA A 226 20.43 36.88 -7.34
CA ALA A 226 21.58 36.09 -6.92
C ALA A 226 22.61 36.98 -6.22
N SER A 227 22.33 37.41 -4.99
CA SER A 227 23.25 38.16 -4.15
C SER A 227 22.84 38.04 -2.68
N GLY A 228 22.96 36.83 -2.13
CA GLY A 228 22.89 36.59 -0.70
C GLY A 228 24.29 36.32 -0.16
N SER A 229 25.07 37.36 0.13
CA SER A 229 26.21 37.20 1.05
C SER A 229 25.63 36.92 2.43
N PHE A 230 25.84 35.73 2.96
CA PHE A 230 25.66 35.50 4.39
C PHE A 230 26.68 36.36 5.12
N VAL A 231 26.22 37.38 5.85
CA VAL A 231 27.04 38.03 6.86
C VAL A 231 27.09 37.05 8.03
N GLU A 232 28.24 36.41 8.25
CA GLU A 232 28.53 35.74 9.51
C GLU A 232 28.43 36.77 10.64
N THR A 233 27.54 36.51 11.60
CA THR A 233 27.55 37.12 12.92
C THR A 233 27.80 36.05 13.96
#